data_AF-A0A7C2AGQ2-F1
#
_entry.id   AF-A0A7C2AGQ2-F1
#
_cell.length_a   1.000
_cell.length_b   1.000
_cell.length_c   1.000
_cell.angle_alpha   90.00
_cell.angle_beta   90.00
_cell.angle_gamma   90.00
#
_symmetry.space_group_name_H-M   'P 1'
#
loop_
_entity.id
_entity.type
_entity.pdbx_description
1 polymer ?
#
loop_
_entity_poly.entity_id
_entity_poly.type
_entity_poly.pdbx_seq_one_letter_code
_entity_poly.pdbx_strand_id
1 'polypeptide(L)'
;EGVRPELIDKAATDFGMPMGPIELADTVGLDICLAVAETLAESLEVEVPAKLRSMVSAGDLGRKSGKGFYSYSKGKPEKAKTEGTSMAADLTDRMMFRMLNEAMACLRERVVDSDDLLDAGVIFGTGFAPFRGGPMHYIHTSGHQSMKDKIEQLSAQYGNRFEPDAAWDRL
;
A
#
# COMPACT_ATOMS: atom_id res chain seq x y z
N GLU A 1 5.28 -13.54 3.76
CA GLU A 1 6.32 -13.55 2.72
C GLU A 1 7.76 -13.38 3.24
N GLY A 2 7.98 -13.08 4.54
CA GLY A 2 9.34 -13.04 5.12
C GLY A 2 10.17 -11.81 4.77
N VAL A 3 9.59 -10.84 4.05
CA VAL A 3 10.24 -9.57 3.72
C VAL A 3 10.35 -8.72 4.99
N ARG A 4 11.54 -8.15 5.22
CA ARG A 4 11.77 -7.25 6.36
C ARG A 4 11.00 -5.94 6.18
N PRO A 5 10.42 -5.38 7.26
CA PRO A 5 9.62 -4.16 7.19
C PRO A 5 10.41 -2.97 6.63
N GLU A 6 11.71 -2.88 6.91
CA GLU A 6 12.56 -1.80 6.41
C GLU A 6 12.71 -1.81 4.89
N LEU A 7 12.67 -2.99 4.26
CA LEU A 7 12.71 -3.10 2.80
C LEU A 7 11.39 -2.69 2.17
N ILE A 8 10.26 -2.98 2.82
CA ILE A 8 8.93 -2.57 2.38
C ILE A 8 8.80 -1.04 2.46
N ASP A 9 9.21 -0.47 3.60
CA ASP A 9 9.24 0.98 3.76
C ASP A 9 10.15 1.65 2.74
N LYS A 10 11.36 1.11 2.56
CA LYS A 10 12.32 1.63 1.58
C LYS A 10 11.77 1.58 0.16
N ALA A 11 11.12 0.49 -0.23
CA ALA A 11 10.49 0.37 -1.55
C ALA A 11 9.46 1.48 -1.80
N ALA A 12 8.65 1.81 -0.80
CA ALA A 12 7.65 2.88 -0.90
C ALA A 12 8.30 4.27 -0.94
N THR A 13 9.31 4.54 -0.12
CA THR A 13 10.01 5.83 -0.14
C THR A 13 10.82 6.03 -1.41
N ASP A 14 11.48 4.97 -1.93
CA ASP A 14 12.20 5.01 -3.20
C ASP A 14 11.24 5.23 -4.38
N PHE A 15 9.99 4.75 -4.28
CA PHE A 15 8.94 5.06 -5.24
C PHE A 15 8.55 6.54 -5.22
N GLY A 16 8.62 7.19 -4.04
CA GLY A 16 8.34 8.61 -3.84
C GLY A 16 7.34 8.93 -2.73
N MET A 17 6.91 7.92 -1.95
CA MET A 17 5.99 8.14 -0.83
C MET A 17 6.69 8.87 0.32
N PRO A 18 5.99 9.73 1.08
CA PRO A 18 6.57 10.49 2.18
C PRO A 18 6.96 9.61 3.37
N MET A 19 6.31 8.45 3.50
CA MET A 19 6.53 7.48 4.58
C MET A 19 6.26 6.07 4.06
N GLY A 20 7.02 5.11 4.57
CA GLY A 20 6.79 3.69 4.29
C GLY A 20 5.52 3.17 4.97
N PRO A 21 4.82 2.19 4.37
CA PRO A 21 3.53 1.73 4.87
C PRO A 21 3.60 1.08 6.26
N ILE A 22 4.74 0.49 6.63
CA ILE A 22 4.90 -0.14 7.95
C ILE A 22 5.04 0.93 9.03
N GLU A 23 5.92 1.91 8.82
CA GLU A 23 6.06 3.04 9.74
C GLU A 23 4.77 3.87 9.82
N LEU A 24 4.06 4.02 8.70
CA LEU A 24 2.76 4.69 8.66
C LEU A 24 1.73 3.97 9.52
N ALA A 25 1.61 2.64 9.38
CA ALA A 25 0.69 1.84 10.19
C ALA A 25 0.98 1.97 11.69
N ASP A 26 2.25 1.90 12.10
CA ASP A 26 2.64 2.10 13.50
C ASP A 26 2.38 3.54 13.97
N THR A 27 2.48 4.53 13.08
CA THR A 27 2.23 5.94 13.42
C THR A 27 0.75 6.24 13.61
N VAL A 28 -0.11 5.66 12.75
CA VAL A 28 -1.58 5.74 12.87
C VAL A 28 -2.04 4.99 14.11
N GLY A 29 -1.52 3.77 14.32
CA GLY A 29 -1.87 2.89 15.42
C GLY A 29 -2.48 1.58 14.92
N LEU A 30 -1.91 0.46 15.35
CA LEU A 30 -2.28 -0.87 14.84
C LEU A 30 -3.69 -1.32 15.24
N ASP A 31 -4.22 -0.80 16.35
CA ASP A 31 -5.62 -0.98 16.73
C ASP A 31 -6.59 -0.29 15.76
N ILE A 32 -6.25 0.91 15.28
CA ILE A 32 -7.04 1.60 14.26
C ILE A 32 -6.95 0.83 12.94
N CYS A 33 -5.75 0.40 12.54
CA CYS A 33 -5.58 -0.43 11.35
C CYS A 33 -6.39 -1.73 11.44
N LEU A 34 -6.44 -2.37 12.61
CA LEU A 34 -7.23 -3.58 12.82
C LEU A 34 -8.72 -3.30 12.69
N ALA A 35 -9.24 -2.25 13.32
CA ALA A 35 -10.65 -1.89 13.25
C ALA A 35 -11.11 -1.62 11.80
N VAL A 36 -10.30 -0.90 11.02
CA VAL A 36 -10.58 -0.65 9.60
C VAL A 36 -10.51 -1.95 8.80
N ALA A 37 -9.49 -2.78 9.03
CA ALA A 37 -9.33 -4.05 8.32
C ALA A 37 -10.50 -5.00 8.60
N GLU A 38 -10.99 -5.08 9.83
CA GLU A 38 -12.17 -5.89 10.20
C GLU A 38 -13.44 -5.38 9.51
N THR A 39 -13.64 -4.07 9.49
CA THR A 39 -14.79 -3.46 8.81
C THR A 39 -14.79 -3.76 7.31
N LEU A 40 -13.61 -3.66 6.67
CA LEU A 40 -13.48 -3.90 5.23
C LEU A 40 -13.50 -5.38 4.88
N ALA A 41 -13.02 -6.27 5.76
CA ALA A 41 -12.98 -7.71 5.52
C ALA A 41 -14.37 -8.31 5.24
N GLU A 42 -15.40 -7.81 5.92
CA GLU A 42 -16.78 -8.26 5.70
C GLU A 42 -17.30 -7.89 4.31
N SER A 43 -16.94 -6.71 3.81
CA SER A 43 -17.45 -6.19 2.53
C SER A 43 -16.63 -6.63 1.33
N LEU A 44 -15.32 -6.81 1.51
CA LEU A 44 -14.38 -7.15 0.44
C LEU A 44 -14.00 -8.64 0.42
N GLU A 45 -14.56 -9.45 1.33
CA GLU A 45 -14.26 -10.88 1.49
C GLU A 45 -12.75 -11.18 1.61
N VAL A 46 -12.02 -10.28 2.28
CA VAL A 46 -10.57 -10.39 2.50
C VAL A 46 -10.25 -10.83 3.92
N GLU A 47 -9.19 -11.63 4.07
CA GLU A 47 -8.74 -12.04 5.40
C GLU A 47 -7.88 -10.97 6.08
N VAL A 48 -8.24 -10.63 7.32
CA VAL A 48 -7.40 -9.79 8.18
C VAL A 48 -6.16 -10.57 8.63
N PRO A 49 -4.93 -10.07 8.42
CA PRO A 49 -3.72 -10.78 8.79
C PRO A 49 -3.68 -11.15 10.29
N ALA A 50 -3.49 -12.44 10.59
CA ALA A 50 -3.41 -12.93 11.98
C ALA A 50 -2.33 -12.23 12.81
N LYS A 51 -1.22 -11.83 12.18
CA LYS A 51 -0.15 -11.06 12.84
C LYS A 51 -0.67 -9.74 13.41
N LEU A 52 -1.50 -9.01 12.66
CA LEU A 52 -2.06 -7.74 13.11
C LEU A 52 -2.94 -7.94 14.35
N ARG A 53 -3.83 -8.92 14.33
CA ARG A 53 -4.66 -9.32 15.50
C ARG A 53 -3.80 -9.65 16.72
N SER A 54 -2.74 -10.43 16.52
CA SER A 54 -1.85 -10.84 17.61
C SER A 54 -1.09 -9.67 18.23
N MET A 55 -0.65 -8.70 17.43
CA MET A 55 0.07 -7.52 17.91
C MET A 55 -0.85 -6.60 18.72
N VAL A 56 -2.06 -6.35 18.22
CA VAL A 56 -3.06 -5.55 18.95
C VAL A 56 -3.43 -6.22 20.27
N SER A 57 -3.65 -7.55 20.26
CA SER A 57 -3.95 -8.31 21.48
C SER A 57 -2.81 -8.26 22.51
N ALA A 58 -1.56 -8.12 22.06
CA ALA A 58 -0.39 -7.98 22.91
C ALA A 58 -0.14 -6.54 23.40
N GLY A 59 -0.95 -5.55 22.97
CA GLY A 59 -0.74 -4.13 23.28
C GLY A 59 0.38 -3.47 22.47
N ASP A 60 0.88 -4.13 21.43
CA ASP A 60 1.86 -3.58 20.49
C ASP A 60 1.13 -2.70 19.47
N LEU A 61 0.72 -1.49 19.88
CA LEU A 61 -0.13 -0.58 19.10
C LEU A 61 0.64 0.41 18.21
N GLY A 62 1.96 0.26 18.07
CA GLY A 62 2.80 1.15 17.26
C GLY A 62 3.46 2.25 18.10
N ARG A 63 3.62 3.43 17.49
CA ARG A 63 4.37 4.55 18.07
C ARG A 63 3.83 4.98 19.43
N LYS A 64 2.51 4.92 19.64
CA LYS A 64 1.84 5.37 20.87
C LYS A 64 2.08 4.46 22.07
N SER A 65 2.30 3.16 21.85
CA SER A 65 2.64 2.20 22.91
C SER A 65 4.16 1.99 23.03
N GLY A 66 4.96 2.62 22.17
CA GLY A 66 6.41 2.43 22.11
C GLY A 66 6.85 1.18 21.33
N LYS A 67 5.92 0.39 20.79
CA LYS A 67 6.19 -0.85 20.07
C LYS A 67 5.04 -1.24 19.14
N GLY A 68 5.38 -1.55 17.89
CA GLY A 68 4.51 -2.11 16.86
C GLY A 68 5.33 -3.02 15.95
N PHE A 69 5.31 -2.78 14.64
CA PHE A 69 6.24 -3.44 13.73
C PHE A 69 7.70 -3.02 14.00
N TYR A 70 7.90 -1.79 14.46
CA TYR A 70 9.17 -1.30 14.99
C TYR A 70 9.11 -1.08 16.50
N SER A 71 10.27 -1.11 17.14
CA SER A 71 10.45 -0.52 18.48
C SER A 71 10.61 0.98 18.36
N TYR A 72 10.09 1.74 19.31
CA TYR A 72 10.17 3.20 19.30
C TYR A 72 10.90 3.73 20.52
N SER A 73 11.94 4.53 20.27
CA SER A 73 12.71 5.24 21.31
C SER A 73 12.71 6.73 21.01
N LYS A 74 12.34 7.54 22.01
CA LYS A 74 12.19 9.02 21.87
C LYS A 74 11.31 9.42 20.68
N GLY A 75 10.28 8.61 20.40
CA GLY A 75 9.32 8.86 19.33
C GLY A 75 9.84 8.61 17.91
N LYS A 76 11.00 7.94 17.74
CA LYS A 76 11.55 7.51 16.44
C LYS A 76 11.60 5.98 16.35
N PRO A 77 11.36 5.38 15.17
CA PRO A 77 11.48 3.94 14.98
C PRO A 77 12.95 3.50 15.00
N GLU A 78 13.23 2.40 15.66
CA GLU A 78 14.51 1.71 15.63
C GLU A 78 14.53 0.73 14.45
N LYS A 79 15.10 1.15 13.31
CA LYS A 79 15.16 0.35 12.09
C LYS A 79 16.49 -0.40 11.98
N ALA A 80 16.44 -1.67 11.61
CA ALA A 80 17.65 -2.44 11.35
C ALA A 80 18.32 -1.97 10.05
N LYS A 81 19.65 -2.10 9.97
CA LYS A 81 20.37 -1.83 8.72
C LYS A 81 19.93 -2.81 7.64
N THR A 82 19.71 -2.29 6.44
CA THR A 82 19.31 -3.10 5.28
C THR A 82 20.44 -3.45 4.33
N GLU A 83 21.67 -3.03 4.64
CA GLU A 83 22.88 -3.27 3.84
C GLU A 83 23.04 -4.77 3.51
N GLY A 84 23.29 -5.09 2.24
CA GLY A 84 23.51 -6.46 1.77
C GLY A 84 22.26 -7.33 1.60
N THR A 85 21.06 -6.81 1.88
CA THR A 85 19.82 -7.57 1.63
C THR A 85 19.20 -7.15 0.31
N SER A 86 19.05 -8.11 -0.60
CA SER A 86 18.38 -7.88 -1.89
C SER A 86 16.89 -7.68 -1.69
N MET A 87 16.34 -6.64 -2.31
CA MET A 87 14.90 -6.40 -2.38
C MET A 87 14.33 -7.21 -3.54
N ALA A 88 13.19 -7.87 -3.34
CA ALA A 88 12.49 -8.50 -4.46
C ALA A 88 12.18 -7.43 -5.51
N ALA A 89 12.50 -7.73 -6.78
CA ALA A 89 12.37 -6.76 -7.87
C ALA A 89 10.94 -6.23 -8.05
N ASP A 90 9.95 -7.03 -7.67
CA ASP A 90 8.52 -6.72 -7.75
C ASP A 90 7.93 -6.12 -6.47
N LEU A 91 8.72 -5.88 -5.42
CA LEU A 91 8.18 -5.47 -4.12
C LEU A 91 7.42 -4.14 -4.22
N THR A 92 7.98 -3.18 -4.93
CA THR A 92 7.33 -1.89 -5.18
C THR A 92 6.06 -2.07 -6.01
N ASP A 93 6.13 -2.86 -7.09
CA ASP A 93 4.99 -3.14 -7.96
C ASP A 93 3.85 -3.76 -7.15
N ARG A 94 4.13 -4.73 -6.28
CA ARG A 94 3.11 -5.38 -5.45
C ARG A 94 2.35 -4.43 -4.54
N MET A 95 3.01 -3.41 -4.03
CA MET A 95 2.36 -2.38 -3.22
C MET A 95 1.57 -1.40 -4.07
N MET A 96 2.21 -0.85 -5.11
CA MET A 96 1.63 0.24 -5.89
C MET A 96 0.46 -0.26 -6.73
N PHE A 97 0.59 -1.43 -7.38
CA PHE A 97 -0.48 -1.95 -8.24
C PHE A 97 -1.76 -2.29 -7.49
N ARG A 98 -1.71 -2.51 -6.17
CA ARG A 98 -2.94 -2.61 -5.38
C ARG A 98 -3.69 -1.29 -5.27
N MET A 99 -2.96 -0.21 -5.00
CA MET A 99 -3.52 1.13 -4.96
C MET A 99 -4.01 1.58 -6.34
N LEU A 100 -3.24 1.30 -7.40
CA LEU A 100 -3.61 1.67 -8.77
C LEU A 100 -4.85 0.92 -9.24
N ASN A 101 -4.98 -0.38 -8.94
CA ASN A 101 -6.16 -1.16 -9.30
C ASN A 101 -7.42 -0.66 -8.56
N GLU A 102 -7.26 -0.25 -7.30
CA GLU A 102 -8.37 0.32 -6.53
C GLU A 102 -8.79 1.70 -7.05
N ALA A 103 -7.82 2.53 -7.45
CA ALA A 103 -8.10 3.82 -8.10
C ALA A 103 -8.93 3.63 -9.38
N MET A 104 -8.58 2.62 -10.17
CA MET A 104 -9.31 2.21 -11.37
C MET A 104 -10.74 1.76 -11.06
N ALA A 105 -10.92 0.94 -10.03
CA ALA A 105 -12.24 0.51 -9.57
C ALA A 105 -13.10 1.71 -9.12
N CYS A 106 -12.53 2.65 -8.35
CA CYS A 106 -13.20 3.87 -7.90
C CYS A 106 -13.80 4.69 -9.06
N LEU A 107 -13.09 4.80 -10.18
CA LEU A 107 -13.59 5.48 -11.39
C LEU A 107 -14.73 4.70 -12.05
N ARG A 108 -14.56 3.39 -12.24
CA ARG A 108 -15.59 2.52 -12.84
C ARG A 108 -16.89 2.53 -12.04
N GLU A 109 -16.77 2.53 -10.73
CA GLU A 109 -17.88 2.50 -9.77
C GLU A 109 -18.47 3.89 -9.50
N ARG A 110 -17.86 4.94 -10.07
CA ARG A 110 -18.27 6.35 -9.89
C ARG A 110 -18.25 6.80 -8.44
N VAL A 111 -17.26 6.33 -7.68
CA VAL A 111 -16.91 6.87 -6.36
C VAL A 111 -16.33 8.29 -6.51
N VAL A 112 -15.67 8.55 -7.64
CA VAL A 112 -15.13 9.86 -8.03
C VAL A 112 -15.41 10.11 -9.51
N ASP A 113 -15.65 11.38 -9.86
CA ASP A 113 -16.15 11.76 -11.19
C ASP A 113 -15.08 11.84 -12.28
N SER A 114 -13.80 12.00 -11.92
CA SER A 114 -12.71 12.16 -12.89
C SER A 114 -11.33 11.78 -12.34
N ASP A 115 -10.41 11.48 -13.26
CA ASP A 115 -9.00 11.22 -12.98
C ASP A 115 -8.35 12.35 -12.17
N ASP A 116 -8.59 13.61 -12.54
CA ASP A 116 -8.00 14.77 -11.86
C ASP A 116 -8.45 14.87 -10.39
N LEU A 117 -9.72 14.58 -10.10
CA LEU A 117 -10.25 14.61 -8.74
C LEU A 117 -9.71 13.43 -7.92
N LEU A 118 -9.58 12.25 -8.54
CA LEU A 118 -8.96 11.08 -7.92
C LEU A 118 -7.51 11.39 -7.54
N ASP A 119 -6.73 11.85 -8.52
CA ASP A 119 -5.32 12.16 -8.34
C ASP A 119 -5.13 13.22 -7.25
N ALA A 120 -5.88 14.32 -7.30
CA ALA A 120 -5.83 15.34 -6.25
C ALA A 120 -6.16 14.76 -4.86
N GLY A 121 -7.22 13.95 -4.76
CA GLY A 121 -7.62 13.30 -3.51
C GLY A 121 -6.53 12.40 -2.93
N VAL A 122 -5.89 11.59 -3.76
CA VAL A 122 -4.86 10.64 -3.32
C VAL A 122 -3.53 11.33 -3.03
N ILE A 123 -3.15 12.36 -3.80
CA ILE A 123 -1.97 13.19 -3.53
C ILE A 123 -2.12 13.91 -2.18
N PHE A 124 -3.22 14.65 -1.98
CA PHE A 124 -3.38 15.47 -0.78
C PHE A 124 -3.83 14.66 0.45
N GLY A 125 -4.51 13.53 0.25
CA GLY A 125 -4.95 12.65 1.32
C GLY A 125 -3.84 11.73 1.83
N THR A 126 -3.23 10.95 0.92
CA THR A 126 -2.27 9.91 1.31
C THR A 126 -0.82 10.29 1.06
N GLY A 127 -0.57 11.42 0.38
CA GLY A 127 0.78 11.84 0.00
C GLY A 127 1.35 11.04 -1.17
N PHE A 128 0.52 10.56 -2.10
CA PHE A 128 1.04 9.82 -3.27
C PHE A 128 2.10 10.63 -4.01
N ALA A 129 3.19 9.97 -4.37
CA ALA A 129 4.43 10.53 -4.93
C ALA A 129 4.18 11.73 -5.88
N PRO A 130 4.25 12.99 -5.40
CA PRO A 130 3.69 14.13 -6.13
C PRO A 130 4.37 14.42 -7.47
N PHE A 131 5.65 14.06 -7.60
CA PHE A 131 6.41 14.19 -8.85
C PHE A 131 5.97 13.18 -9.93
N ARG A 132 5.09 12.23 -9.58
CA ARG A 132 4.43 11.30 -10.49
C ARG A 132 3.00 11.73 -10.83
N GLY A 133 2.58 12.95 -10.44
CA GLY A 133 1.19 13.39 -10.53
C GLY A 133 0.38 12.68 -9.45
N GLY A 134 -0.58 11.85 -9.83
CA GLY A 134 -1.29 10.92 -8.95
C GLY A 134 -1.36 9.50 -9.56
N PRO A 135 -2.16 8.59 -8.99
CA PRO A 135 -2.35 7.24 -9.52
C PRO A 135 -2.67 7.18 -11.02
N MET A 136 -3.62 7.99 -11.48
CA MET A 136 -4.09 7.99 -12.87
C MET A 136 -3.05 8.61 -13.79
N HIS A 137 -2.50 9.77 -13.43
CA HIS A 137 -1.39 10.36 -14.17
C HIS A 137 -0.21 9.39 -14.31
N TYR A 138 0.11 8.65 -13.24
CA TYR A 138 1.18 7.65 -13.26
C TYR A 138 0.88 6.49 -14.22
N ILE A 139 -0.37 5.98 -14.26
CA ILE A 139 -0.79 4.95 -15.22
C ILE A 139 -0.65 5.46 -16.66
N HIS A 140 -1.17 6.66 -16.95
CA HIS A 140 -1.14 7.26 -18.28
C HIS A 140 0.28 7.51 -18.79
N THR A 141 1.15 8.07 -17.94
CA THR A 141 2.54 8.41 -18.31
C THR A 141 3.45 7.19 -18.39
N SER A 142 3.17 6.13 -17.62
CA SER A 142 3.93 4.88 -17.68
C SER A 142 3.53 4.01 -18.88
N GLY A 143 2.39 4.29 -19.49
CA GLY A 143 1.85 3.57 -20.64
C GLY A 143 0.86 2.49 -20.21
N HIS A 144 -0.41 2.77 -20.45
CA HIS A 144 -1.56 1.96 -20.02
C HIS A 144 -1.39 0.45 -20.29
N GLN A 145 -1.07 0.06 -21.52
CA GLN A 145 -0.91 -1.35 -21.88
C GLN A 145 0.18 -2.05 -21.06
N SER A 146 1.33 -1.39 -20.86
CA SER A 146 2.44 -1.97 -20.09
C SER A 146 2.08 -2.16 -18.60
N MET A 147 1.26 -1.24 -18.07
CA MET A 147 0.76 -1.32 -16.70
C MET A 147 -0.28 -2.44 -16.56
N LYS A 148 -1.16 -2.60 -17.55
CA LYS A 148 -2.11 -3.71 -17.62
C LYS A 148 -1.39 -5.07 -17.66
N ASP A 149 -0.42 -5.22 -18.57
CA ASP A 149 0.37 -6.44 -18.68
C ASP A 149 1.08 -6.76 -17.35
N LYS A 150 1.54 -5.72 -16.64
CA LYS A 150 2.19 -5.88 -15.33
C LYS A 150 1.23 -6.38 -14.25
N ILE A 151 0.02 -5.84 -14.14
CA ILE A 151 -0.94 -6.33 -13.14
C ILE A 151 -1.43 -7.73 -13.46
N GLU A 152 -1.56 -8.09 -14.74
CA GLU A 152 -1.86 -9.46 -15.18
C GLU A 152 -0.74 -10.44 -14.78
N GLN A 153 0.53 -10.05 -14.94
CA GLN A 153 1.67 -10.84 -14.47
C GLN A 153 1.64 -11.02 -12.95
N LEU A 154 1.34 -9.96 -12.19
CA LEU A 154 1.20 -10.05 -10.74
C LEU A 154 0.02 -10.94 -10.34
N SER A 155 -1.10 -10.89 -11.07
CA SER A 155 -2.25 -11.78 -10.89
C SER A 155 -1.87 -13.24 -11.08
N ALA A 156 -1.17 -13.55 -12.17
CA ALA A 156 -0.71 -14.90 -12.45
C ALA A 156 0.24 -15.44 -11.37
N GLN A 157 1.08 -14.58 -10.80
CA GLN A 157 2.10 -14.98 -9.80
C GLN A 157 1.58 -15.01 -8.36
N TYR A 158 0.65 -14.11 -8.01
CA TYR A 158 0.23 -13.86 -6.62
C TYR A 158 -1.27 -14.02 -6.38
N GLY A 159 -2.03 -14.43 -7.40
CA GLY A 159 -3.44 -14.79 -7.33
C GLY A 159 -4.40 -13.60 -7.28
N ASN A 160 -5.64 -13.87 -6.88
CA ASN A 160 -6.80 -12.99 -7.00
C ASN A 160 -6.63 -11.62 -6.36
N ARG A 161 -5.76 -11.50 -5.34
CA ARG A 161 -5.43 -10.18 -4.78
C ARG A 161 -4.85 -9.23 -5.83
N PHE A 162 -4.37 -9.72 -6.99
CA PHE A 162 -3.89 -8.93 -8.12
C PHE A 162 -4.79 -8.96 -9.36
N GLU A 163 -6.01 -9.47 -9.26
CA GLU A 163 -6.95 -9.49 -10.39
C GLU A 163 -7.19 -8.06 -10.94
N PRO A 164 -6.97 -7.84 -12.24
CA PRO A 164 -7.16 -6.53 -12.84
C PRO A 164 -8.64 -6.17 -12.86
N ASP A 165 -8.96 -4.96 -12.42
CA ASP A 165 -10.31 -4.41 -12.57
C ASP A 165 -10.71 -4.26 -14.05
N ALA A 166 -11.99 -4.43 -14.38
CA ALA A 166 -12.48 -4.28 -15.76
C ALA A 166 -12.26 -2.87 -16.35
N ALA A 167 -11.99 -1.86 -15.51
CA ALA A 167 -11.60 -0.52 -15.95
C ALA A 167 -10.31 -0.51 -16.75
N TRP A 168 -9.40 -1.49 -16.54
CA TRP A 168 -8.17 -1.61 -17.33
C TRP A 168 -8.42 -1.92 -18.81
N ASP A 169 -9.64 -2.29 -19.22
CA ASP A 169 -9.99 -2.46 -20.63
C ASP A 169 -10.51 -1.17 -21.29
N ARG A 170 -10.77 -0.12 -20.49
CA ARG A 170 -11.55 1.05 -20.92
C ARG A 170 -10.76 2.37 -20.92
N LEU A 171 -9.53 2.36 -20.43
CA LEU A 171 -8.63 3.52 -20.44
C LEU A 171 -8.10 3.81 -21.85
#